data_AF-A0A662MPR2-F1
#
_entry.id   AF-A0A662MPR2-F1
#
_cell.length_a   1.000
_cell.length_b   1.000
_cell.length_c   1.000
_cell.angle_alpha   90.00
_cell.angle_beta   90.00
_cell.angle_gamma   90.00
#
_symmetry.space_group_name_H-M   'P 1'
#
loop_
_entity.id
_entity.type
_entity.pdbx_description
1 polymer ?
#
loop_
_entity_poly.entity_id
_entity_poly.type
_entity_poly.pdbx_seq_one_letter_code
_entity_poly.pdbx_strand_id
1 'polypeptide(L)'
;MNPFDTVKNIFEAFEAPSRIFKNREVLRSSYVPDYLPHRQREISLVASILAPALRGETPTNLLIYGKPGTGKTASANFIGRALTSRASDLTSRYIRAFLELNRKLGDSTTGIMEEASGVVGYDELLGEDLMKELRRGVHYIYINCQQVDTGYRLLAHLANHFARDWNERVPISGWSPDTLYGKLLERLDREGGGHRCGAR
;
A
#
# COMPACT_ATOMS: atom_id res chain seq x y z
N MET A 1 -8.74 -34.24 -34.22
CA MET A 1 -8.63 -32.77 -34.17
C MET A 1 -8.31 -32.39 -32.73
N ASN A 2 -7.22 -31.67 -32.48
CA ASN A 2 -6.74 -31.39 -31.12
C ASN A 2 -7.67 -30.37 -30.43
N PRO A 3 -8.25 -30.68 -29.25
CA PRO A 3 -9.14 -29.76 -28.54
C PRO A 3 -8.51 -28.38 -28.27
N PHE A 4 -7.18 -28.34 -28.10
CA PHE A 4 -6.46 -27.09 -27.85
C PHE A 4 -6.45 -26.14 -29.06
N ASP A 5 -6.45 -26.65 -30.30
CA ASP A 5 -6.49 -25.82 -31.51
C ASP A 5 -7.88 -25.20 -31.74
N THR A 6 -8.94 -25.90 -31.34
CA THR A 6 -10.31 -25.37 -31.36
C THR A 6 -10.46 -24.23 -30.37
N VAL A 7 -9.91 -24.39 -29.17
CA VAL A 7 -9.93 -23.35 -28.13
C VAL A 7 -9.10 -22.12 -28.54
N LYS A 8 -7.94 -22.31 -29.18
CA LYS A 8 -7.11 -21.20 -29.68
C LYS A 8 -7.84 -20.33 -30.69
N ASN A 9 -8.50 -20.95 -31.67
CA ASN A 9 -9.30 -20.25 -32.68
C ASN A 9 -10.49 -19.48 -32.09
N ILE A 10 -11.07 -19.96 -30.98
CA ILE A 10 -12.16 -19.24 -30.28
C ILE A 10 -11.62 -17.91 -29.74
N PHE A 11 -10.43 -17.89 -29.15
CA PHE A 11 -9.88 -16.68 -28.53
C PHE A 11 -9.33 -15.66 -29.54
N GLU A 12 -8.82 -16.10 -30.70
CA GLU A 12 -8.36 -15.21 -31.77
C GLU A 12 -9.48 -14.28 -32.29
N ALA A 13 -10.75 -14.72 -32.28
CA ALA A 13 -11.90 -13.88 -32.63
C ALA A 13 -12.21 -12.78 -31.59
N PHE A 14 -11.76 -12.96 -30.34
CA PHE A 14 -11.98 -12.02 -29.23
C PHE A 14 -10.76 -11.14 -28.94
N GLU A 15 -9.59 -11.44 -29.51
CA GLU A 15 -8.37 -10.63 -29.42
C GLU A 15 -8.34 -9.44 -30.39
N ALA A 16 -9.32 -9.35 -31.30
CA ALA A 16 -9.44 -8.22 -32.21
C ALA A 16 -9.56 -6.90 -31.41
N PRO A 17 -8.66 -5.92 -31.60
CA PRO A 17 -8.67 -4.68 -30.83
C PRO A 17 -9.98 -3.92 -31.09
N SER A 18 -10.67 -3.51 -30.03
CA SER A 18 -11.92 -2.76 -30.15
C SER A 18 -11.68 -1.43 -30.87
N ARG A 19 -12.30 -1.24 -32.05
CA ARG A 19 -12.14 -0.01 -32.87
C ARG A 19 -12.57 1.29 -32.18
N ILE A 20 -13.40 1.20 -31.14
CA ILE A 20 -14.00 2.35 -30.45
C ILE A 20 -13.18 2.78 -29.22
N PHE A 21 -12.60 1.84 -28.48
CA PHE A 21 -11.92 2.14 -27.22
C PHE A 21 -10.43 1.84 -27.32
N LYS A 22 -9.60 2.85 -27.02
CA LYS A 22 -8.14 2.66 -26.88
C LYS A 22 -7.79 1.88 -25.62
N ASN A 23 -8.49 2.14 -24.51
CA ASN A 23 -8.31 1.41 -23.26
C ASN A 23 -9.64 1.35 -22.49
N ARG A 24 -10.25 0.16 -22.39
CA ARG A 24 -11.54 -0.05 -21.70
C ARG A 24 -11.41 0.02 -20.17
N GLU A 25 -10.23 -0.23 -19.62
CA GLU A 25 -9.98 -0.28 -18.17
C GLU A 25 -10.22 1.09 -17.50
N VAL A 26 -10.03 2.19 -18.24
CA VAL A 26 -10.27 3.56 -17.78
C VAL A 26 -11.74 3.80 -17.41
N LEU A 27 -12.67 3.05 -17.99
CA LEU A 27 -14.11 3.19 -17.74
C LEU A 27 -14.58 2.42 -16.52
N ARG A 28 -13.73 1.59 -15.89
CA ARG A 28 -14.11 0.86 -14.70
C ARG A 28 -14.29 1.81 -13.53
N SER A 29 -15.29 1.53 -12.69
CA SER A 29 -15.53 2.28 -11.44
C SER A 29 -14.37 2.19 -10.44
N SER A 30 -13.53 1.16 -10.56
CA SER A 30 -12.31 0.97 -9.76
C SER A 30 -11.09 1.70 -10.33
N TYR A 31 -11.19 2.32 -11.51
CA TYR A 31 -10.08 3.04 -12.09
C TYR A 31 -9.83 4.35 -11.34
N VAL A 32 -8.59 4.55 -10.92
CA VAL A 32 -8.13 5.77 -10.27
C VAL A 32 -7.12 6.43 -11.21
N PRO A 33 -7.45 7.59 -11.81
CA PRO A 33 -6.57 8.27 -12.75
C PRO A 33 -5.34 8.86 -12.04
N ASP A 34 -4.27 9.07 -12.80
CA ASP A 34 -3.04 9.70 -12.30
C ASP A 34 -3.17 11.20 -12.06
N TYR A 35 -4.25 11.81 -12.55
CA TYR A 35 -4.54 13.23 -12.39
C TYR A 35 -6.03 13.49 -12.24
N LEU A 36 -6.39 14.33 -11.26
CA LEU A 36 -7.77 14.76 -11.00
C LEU A 36 -7.90 16.27 -11.28
N PRO A 37 -8.50 16.69 -12.40
CA PRO A 37 -8.65 18.10 -12.73
C PRO A 37 -9.60 18.81 -11.75
N HIS A 38 -9.33 20.08 -11.47
CA HIS A 38 -10.14 20.97 -10.63
C HIS A 38 -10.37 20.48 -9.19
N ARG A 39 -9.45 19.68 -8.65
CA ARG A 39 -9.51 19.16 -7.28
C ARG A 39 -8.28 19.47 -6.43
N GLN A 40 -7.43 20.37 -6.92
CA GLN A 40 -6.14 20.65 -6.30
C GLN A 40 -6.30 21.18 -4.87
N ARG A 41 -7.32 22.00 -4.61
CA ARG A 41 -7.56 22.58 -3.27
C ARG A 41 -7.97 21.50 -2.28
N GLU A 42 -8.92 20.65 -2.63
CA GLU A 42 -9.39 19.54 -1.80
C GLU A 42 -8.28 18.51 -1.56
N ILE A 43 -7.53 18.18 -2.60
CA ILE A 43 -6.39 17.26 -2.51
C ILE A 43 -5.34 17.80 -1.54
N SER A 44 -4.96 19.08 -1.67
CA SER A 44 -3.98 19.70 -0.77
C SER A 44 -4.45 19.73 0.68
N LEU A 45 -5.73 19.99 0.93
CA LEU A 45 -6.30 19.96 2.27
C LEU A 45 -6.20 18.56 2.90
N VAL A 46 -6.70 17.55 2.18
CA VAL A 46 -6.66 16.16 2.68
C VAL A 46 -5.22 15.69 2.84
N ALA A 47 -4.32 16.05 1.92
CA ALA A 47 -2.89 15.75 2.04
C ALA A 47 -2.26 16.41 3.28
N SER A 48 -2.59 17.66 3.62
CA SER A 48 -2.09 18.30 4.85
C SER A 48 -2.56 17.62 6.13
N ILE A 49 -3.78 17.05 6.13
CA ILE A 49 -4.34 16.32 7.28
C ILE A 49 -3.64 14.97 7.45
N LEU A 50 -3.28 14.31 6.33
CA LEU A 50 -2.66 12.99 6.33
C LEU A 50 -1.13 13.03 6.35
N ALA A 51 -0.50 14.19 6.10
CA ALA A 51 0.95 14.37 6.12
C ALA A 51 1.65 13.90 7.42
N PRO A 52 1.07 14.05 8.63
CA PRO A 52 1.66 13.50 9.86
C PRO A 52 1.94 11.99 9.78
N ALA A 53 1.14 11.22 9.03
CA ALA A 53 1.36 9.79 8.83
C ALA A 53 2.71 9.49 8.15
N LEU A 54 3.23 10.40 7.31
CA LEU A 54 4.56 10.25 6.69
C LEU A 54 5.70 10.43 7.71
N ARG A 55 5.41 11.04 8.87
CA ARG A 55 6.36 11.20 9.97
C ARG A 55 6.23 10.13 11.06
N GLY A 56 5.29 9.19 10.90
CA GLY A 56 4.95 8.21 11.94
C GLY A 56 4.02 8.75 13.03
N GLU A 57 3.54 9.99 12.89
CA GLU A 57 2.55 10.58 13.79
C GLU A 57 1.15 10.09 13.43
N THR A 58 0.26 10.04 14.41
CA THR A 58 -1.16 9.71 14.16
C THR A 58 -1.87 10.89 13.48
N PRO A 59 -2.35 10.74 12.23
CA PRO A 59 -3.10 11.81 11.57
C PRO A 59 -4.52 11.94 12.15
N THR A 60 -5.18 13.05 11.86
CA THR A 60 -6.57 13.28 12.30
C THR A 60 -7.55 12.46 11.44
N ASN A 61 -8.58 11.90 12.09
CA ASN A 61 -9.69 11.23 11.40
C ASN A 61 -10.39 12.19 10.43
N LEU A 62 -10.62 11.73 9.20
CA LEU A 62 -11.20 12.53 8.11
C LEU A 62 -12.52 11.93 7.61
N LEU A 63 -13.55 12.76 7.49
CA LEU A 63 -14.82 12.41 6.85
C LEU A 63 -15.03 13.26 5.58
N ILE A 64 -15.21 12.60 4.43
CA ILE A 64 -15.45 13.26 3.14
C ILE A 64 -16.90 13.04 2.71
N TYR A 65 -17.69 14.12 2.60
CA TYR A 65 -19.11 14.06 2.23
C TYR A 65 -19.44 14.93 1.01
N GLY A 66 -20.60 14.69 0.40
CA GLY A 66 -21.10 15.46 -0.75
C GLY A 66 -21.95 14.62 -1.71
N LYS A 67 -22.57 15.26 -2.71
CA LYS A 67 -23.47 14.62 -3.69
C LYS A 67 -22.84 13.41 -4.39
N PRO A 68 -23.59 12.36 -4.77
CA PRO A 68 -23.04 11.24 -5.55
C PRO A 68 -22.49 11.72 -6.90
N GLY A 69 -21.54 10.97 -7.47
CA GLY A 69 -20.88 11.33 -8.74
C GLY A 69 -19.83 12.45 -8.63
N THR A 70 -19.69 13.12 -7.49
CA THR A 70 -18.68 14.17 -7.28
C THR A 70 -17.29 13.62 -6.96
N GLY A 71 -16.91 12.44 -7.45
CA GLY A 71 -15.52 11.94 -7.41
C GLY A 71 -14.85 11.78 -6.04
N LYS A 72 -15.59 11.82 -4.92
CA LYS A 72 -15.03 11.73 -3.55
C LYS A 72 -14.18 10.47 -3.34
N THR A 73 -14.71 9.32 -3.75
CA THR A 73 -14.00 8.03 -3.70
C THR A 73 -12.74 8.05 -4.54
N ALA A 74 -12.80 8.59 -5.76
CA ALA A 74 -11.64 8.71 -6.63
C ALA A 74 -10.55 9.60 -6.02
N SER A 75 -10.94 10.73 -5.40
CA SER A 75 -10.01 11.62 -4.69
C SER A 75 -9.37 10.95 -3.47
N ALA A 76 -10.14 10.24 -2.64
CA ALA A 76 -9.62 9.52 -1.49
C ALA A 76 -8.62 8.43 -1.93
N ASN A 77 -8.96 7.65 -2.96
CA ASN A 77 -8.09 6.60 -3.49
C ASN A 77 -6.83 7.18 -4.13
N PHE A 78 -6.94 8.30 -4.84
CA PHE A 78 -5.80 9.00 -5.42
C PHE A 78 -4.80 9.44 -4.35
N ILE A 79 -5.28 10.06 -3.28
CA ILE A 79 -4.42 10.55 -2.20
C ILE A 79 -3.82 9.39 -1.41
N GLY A 80 -4.59 8.33 -1.15
CA GLY A 80 -4.07 7.12 -0.52
C GLY A 80 -2.89 6.51 -1.27
N ARG A 81 -3.03 6.35 -2.60
CA ARG A 81 -1.93 5.89 -3.47
C ARG A 81 -0.74 6.85 -3.46
N ALA A 82 -0.99 8.16 -3.52
CA ALA A 82 0.06 9.18 -3.49
C ALA A 82 0.83 9.17 -2.17
N LEU A 83 0.16 8.94 -1.04
CA LEU A 83 0.80 8.83 0.28
C LEU A 83 1.72 7.61 0.36
N THR A 84 1.26 6.43 -0.06
CA THR A 84 2.11 5.23 -0.12
C THR A 84 3.30 5.42 -1.04
N SER A 85 3.10 5.99 -2.24
CA SER A 85 4.19 6.32 -3.15
C SER A 85 5.19 7.28 -2.52
N ARG A 86 4.72 8.33 -1.85
CA ARG A 86 5.60 9.33 -1.25
C ARG A 86 6.38 8.79 -0.07
N ALA A 87 5.77 7.90 0.73
CA ALA A 87 6.44 7.22 1.81
C ALA A 87 7.63 6.38 1.32
N SER A 88 7.44 5.59 0.26
CA SER A 88 8.52 4.78 -0.33
C SER A 88 9.68 5.60 -0.91
N ASP A 89 9.37 6.75 -1.52
CA ASP A 89 10.36 7.69 -2.06
C ASP A 89 11.17 8.36 -0.93
N LEU A 90 10.52 8.73 0.17
CA LEU A 90 11.21 9.26 1.35
C LEU A 90 12.21 8.25 1.93
N THR A 91 11.79 7.00 2.14
CA THR A 91 12.70 5.94 2.61
C THR A 91 13.89 5.78 1.67
N SER A 92 13.66 5.74 0.36
CA SER A 92 14.73 5.64 -0.64
C SER A 92 15.70 6.83 -0.59
N ARG A 93 15.18 8.05 -0.38
CA ARG A 93 15.99 9.26 -0.23
C ARG A 93 16.84 9.25 1.04
N TYR A 94 16.27 8.82 2.16
CA TYR A 94 17.01 8.71 3.42
C TYR A 94 18.17 7.72 3.31
N ILE A 95 17.91 6.53 2.76
CA ILE A 95 18.95 5.50 2.56
C ILE A 95 20.08 6.06 1.68
N ARG A 96 19.75 6.69 0.55
CA ARG A 96 20.77 7.32 -0.32
C ARG A 96 21.58 8.38 0.40
N ALA A 97 20.92 9.27 1.14
CA ALA A 97 21.59 10.33 1.89
C ALA A 97 22.53 9.76 2.97
N PHE A 98 22.08 8.72 3.68
CA PHE A 98 22.88 8.04 4.69
C PHE A 98 24.15 7.42 4.09
N LEU A 99 24.03 6.68 2.98
CA LEU A 99 25.18 6.08 2.28
C LEU A 99 26.16 7.15 1.78
N GLU A 100 25.65 8.25 1.22
CA GLU A 100 26.49 9.34 0.74
C GLU A 100 27.27 10.03 1.87
N LEU A 101 26.64 10.22 3.03
CA LEU A 101 27.28 10.79 4.21
C LEU A 101 28.41 9.90 4.74
N ASN A 102 28.15 8.60 4.87
CA ASN A 102 29.18 7.64 5.31
C ASN A 102 30.37 7.60 4.33
N ARG A 103 30.10 7.69 3.02
CA ARG A 103 31.17 7.80 2.01
C ARG A 103 32.05 9.04 2.19
N LYS A 104 31.47 10.19 2.56
CA LYS A 104 32.23 11.43 2.80
C LYS A 104 33.02 11.40 4.11
N LEU A 105 32.55 10.64 5.10
CA LEU A 105 33.22 10.46 6.39
C LEU A 105 34.43 9.52 6.31
N GLY A 106 34.64 8.84 5.18
CA GLY A 106 35.90 8.14 4.87
C GLY A 106 36.09 6.82 5.60
N ASP A 107 35.02 6.18 6.05
CA ASP A 107 35.12 4.91 6.76
C ASP A 107 35.45 3.78 5.77
N SER A 108 36.43 2.93 6.09
CA SER A 108 36.92 1.83 5.21
C SER A 108 35.82 0.81 4.86
N THR A 109 34.74 0.80 5.61
CA THR A 109 33.53 0.00 5.45
C THR A 109 32.67 0.40 4.25
N THR A 110 32.85 1.61 3.70
CA THR A 110 31.95 2.16 2.66
C THR A 110 31.99 1.37 1.34
N GLY A 111 33.18 0.93 0.90
CA GLY A 111 33.31 0.13 -0.33
C GLY A 111 32.62 -1.24 -0.22
N ILE A 112 32.68 -1.85 0.97
CA ILE A 112 32.01 -3.11 1.28
C ILE A 112 30.49 -2.91 1.32
N MET A 113 30.02 -1.79 1.88
CA MET A 113 28.59 -1.47 1.96
C MET A 113 27.94 -1.24 0.59
N GLU A 114 28.64 -0.63 -0.36
CA GLU A 114 28.13 -0.36 -1.70
C GLU A 114 28.02 -1.65 -2.53
N GLU A 115 29.03 -2.53 -2.49
CA GLU A 115 28.96 -3.88 -3.07
C GLU A 115 27.91 -4.76 -2.38
N ALA A 116 27.83 -4.69 -1.04
CA ALA A 116 26.83 -5.45 -0.27
C ALA A 116 25.40 -4.99 -0.56
N SER A 117 25.15 -3.73 -0.89
CA SER A 117 23.80 -3.25 -1.24
C SER A 117 23.22 -3.91 -2.51
N GLY A 118 24.07 -4.45 -3.39
CA GLY A 118 23.67 -5.19 -4.58
C GLY A 118 23.37 -6.67 -4.32
N VAL A 119 23.79 -7.20 -3.17
CA VAL A 119 23.72 -8.63 -2.81
C VAL A 119 22.81 -8.86 -1.60
N VAL A 120 22.73 -7.88 -0.70
CA VAL A 120 22.12 -7.95 0.63
C VAL A 120 21.12 -6.81 0.77
N GLY A 121 19.96 -7.08 1.37
CA GLY A 121 18.95 -6.04 1.61
C GLY A 121 19.46 -4.97 2.58
N TYR A 122 19.01 -3.72 2.41
CA TYR A 122 19.34 -2.62 3.33
C TYR A 122 18.99 -2.92 4.79
N ASP A 123 18.03 -3.83 5.03
CA ASP A 123 17.64 -4.32 6.35
C ASP A 123 18.82 -4.95 7.11
N GLU A 124 19.68 -5.70 6.40
CA GLU A 124 20.86 -6.37 6.96
C GLU A 124 22.06 -5.42 7.07
N LEU A 125 22.12 -4.40 6.20
CA LEU A 125 23.24 -3.46 6.10
C LEU A 125 23.19 -2.31 7.12
N LEU A 126 21.99 -1.79 7.36
CA LEU A 126 21.76 -0.61 8.20
C LEU A 126 21.32 -1.00 9.62
N GLY A 127 21.01 -2.28 9.84
CA GLY A 127 20.46 -2.81 11.07
C GLY A 127 18.94 -2.63 11.15
N GLU A 128 18.28 -3.60 11.76
CA GLU A 128 16.82 -3.66 11.95
C GLU A 128 16.24 -2.41 12.65
N ASP A 129 16.96 -1.83 13.62
CA ASP A 129 16.46 -0.70 14.41
C ASP A 129 16.45 0.60 13.60
N LEU A 130 17.56 0.91 12.91
CA LEU A 130 17.64 2.07 12.03
C LEU A 130 16.70 1.91 10.84
N MET A 131 16.60 0.70 10.29
CA MET A 131 15.65 0.42 9.22
C MET A 131 14.21 0.53 9.70
N LYS A 132 13.84 0.12 10.92
CA LYS A 132 12.50 0.41 11.48
C LYS A 132 12.23 1.91 11.58
N GLU A 133 13.23 2.70 11.94
CA GLU A 133 13.09 4.15 12.05
C GLU A 133 12.97 4.85 10.68
N LEU A 134 13.66 4.32 9.66
CA LEU A 134 13.69 4.82 8.28
C LEU A 134 12.58 4.26 7.37
N ARG A 135 12.10 3.05 7.64
CA ARG A 135 11.07 2.31 6.90
C ARG A 135 9.70 2.72 7.40
N ARG A 136 9.36 3.99 7.13
CA ARG A 136 8.04 4.55 7.39
C ARG A 136 7.09 4.09 6.29
N GLY A 137 6.68 2.82 6.35
CA GLY A 137 5.73 2.23 5.42
C GLY A 137 4.32 2.76 5.66
N VAL A 138 3.75 3.44 4.66
CA VAL A 138 2.32 3.82 4.69
C VAL A 138 1.53 2.76 3.93
N HIS A 139 0.83 1.90 4.69
CA HIS A 139 -0.11 0.93 4.13
C HIS A 139 -1.46 1.61 3.86
N TYR A 140 -1.83 1.68 2.59
CA TYR A 140 -3.13 2.21 2.17
C TYR A 140 -4.08 1.06 1.83
N ILE A 141 -5.18 0.96 2.58
CA ILE A 141 -6.23 -0.06 2.38
C ILE A 141 -7.54 0.64 2.03
N TYR A 142 -8.09 0.32 0.87
CA TYR A 142 -9.43 0.73 0.47
C TYR A 142 -10.43 -0.40 0.75
N ILE A 143 -11.54 -0.08 1.43
CA ILE A 143 -12.61 -1.04 1.73
C ILE A 143 -13.93 -0.46 1.24
N ASN A 144 -14.61 -1.20 0.36
CA ASN A 144 -15.95 -0.86 -0.08
C ASN A 144 -16.99 -1.56 0.81
N CYS A 145 -17.64 -0.80 1.68
CA CYS A 145 -18.65 -1.33 2.61
C CYS A 145 -19.94 -1.82 1.95
N GLN A 146 -20.14 -1.59 0.65
CA GLN A 146 -21.24 -2.23 -0.11
C GLN A 146 -20.93 -3.71 -0.40
N GLN A 147 -19.64 -4.08 -0.49
CA GLN A 147 -19.21 -5.45 -0.73
C GLN A 147 -18.81 -6.17 0.55
N VAL A 148 -18.24 -5.43 1.51
CA VAL A 148 -17.79 -5.90 2.83
C VAL A 148 -18.66 -5.22 3.89
N ASP A 149 -19.77 -5.87 4.24
CA ASP A 149 -20.90 -5.29 4.96
C ASP A 149 -21.02 -5.78 6.42
N THR A 150 -20.17 -6.70 6.86
CA THR A 150 -20.15 -7.20 8.24
C THR A 150 -18.81 -6.90 8.90
N GLY A 151 -18.83 -6.66 10.22
CA GLY A 151 -17.61 -6.43 11.00
C GLY A 151 -16.59 -7.57 10.88
N TYR A 152 -17.08 -8.82 10.82
CA TYR A 152 -16.22 -9.98 10.59
C TYR A 152 -15.49 -9.93 9.25
N ARG A 153 -16.22 -9.67 8.15
CA ARG A 153 -15.61 -9.61 6.80
C ARG A 153 -14.63 -8.45 6.68
N LEU A 154 -14.89 -7.34 7.38
CA LEU A 154 -14.00 -6.19 7.48
C LEU A 154 -12.67 -6.58 8.16
N LEU A 155 -12.75 -7.22 9.33
CA LEU A 155 -11.58 -7.72 10.05
C LEU A 155 -10.83 -8.80 9.26
N ALA A 156 -11.53 -9.72 8.60
CA ALA A 156 -10.91 -10.75 7.78
C ALA A 156 -10.20 -10.15 6.56
N HIS A 157 -10.79 -9.14 5.92
CA HIS A 157 -10.18 -8.42 4.82
C HIS A 157 -8.90 -7.68 5.26
N LEU A 158 -8.93 -7.02 6.43
CA LEU A 158 -7.75 -6.41 7.03
C LEU A 158 -6.67 -7.44 7.38
N ALA A 159 -7.04 -8.54 8.05
CA ALA A 159 -6.09 -9.58 8.45
C ALA A 159 -5.40 -10.24 7.25
N ASN A 160 -6.16 -10.48 6.17
CA ASN A 160 -5.63 -11.05 4.93
C ASN A 160 -4.73 -10.08 4.16
N HIS A 161 -4.90 -8.76 4.31
CA HIS A 161 -4.02 -7.78 3.70
C HIS A 161 -2.59 -7.88 4.24
N PHE A 162 -2.44 -8.16 5.54
CA PHE A 162 -1.14 -8.31 6.21
C PHE A 162 -0.63 -9.77 6.28
N ALA A 163 -1.32 -10.72 5.64
CA ALA A 163 -0.87 -12.11 5.58
C ALA A 163 0.27 -12.25 4.53
N ARG A 164 1.41 -12.81 4.94
CA ARG A 164 2.55 -13.05 4.02
C ARG A 164 2.34 -14.30 3.18
N ASP A 165 1.79 -15.34 3.81
CA ASP A 165 1.60 -16.65 3.21
C ASP A 165 0.13 -17.06 3.16
N TRP A 166 -0.18 -18.00 2.28
CA TRP A 166 -1.52 -18.59 2.18
C TRP A 166 -1.99 -19.22 3.49
N ASN A 167 -1.07 -19.85 4.24
CA ASN A 167 -1.37 -20.49 5.52
C ASN A 167 -1.68 -19.50 6.64
N GLU A 168 -1.26 -18.24 6.50
CA GLU A 168 -1.63 -17.18 7.43
C GLU A 168 -3.01 -16.60 7.08
N ARG A 169 -3.60 -16.87 5.91
CA ARG A 169 -4.90 -16.28 5.58
C ARG A 169 -6.01 -16.88 6.43
N VAL A 170 -7.03 -16.06 6.66
CA VAL A 170 -8.26 -16.50 7.31
C VAL A 170 -8.86 -17.63 6.45
N PRO A 171 -9.01 -18.85 7.02
CA PRO A 171 -9.51 -19.99 6.27
C PRO A 171 -10.97 -19.77 5.86
N ILE A 172 -11.42 -20.51 4.85
CA ILE A 172 -12.82 -20.46 4.37
C ILE A 172 -13.79 -20.86 5.50
N SER A 173 -13.37 -21.79 6.37
CA SER A 173 -14.12 -22.17 7.57
C SER A 173 -14.26 -21.04 8.59
N GLY A 174 -13.45 -19.99 8.48
CA GLY A 174 -13.36 -18.88 9.41
C GLY A 174 -12.60 -19.22 10.68
N TRP A 175 -12.08 -18.17 11.33
CA TRP A 175 -11.70 -18.19 12.75
C TRP A 175 -12.80 -17.58 13.61
N SER A 176 -12.74 -17.80 14.93
CA SER A 176 -13.56 -17.03 15.86
C SER A 176 -13.17 -15.54 15.81
N PRO A 177 -14.08 -14.60 16.15
CA PRO A 177 -13.78 -13.18 16.15
C PRO A 177 -12.57 -12.81 17.01
N ASP A 178 -12.42 -13.41 18.19
CA ASP A 178 -11.30 -13.15 19.10
C ASP A 178 -9.97 -13.62 18.50
N THR A 179 -9.94 -14.81 17.92
CA THR A 179 -8.75 -15.33 17.25
C THR A 179 -8.39 -14.47 16.03
N LEU A 180 -9.39 -14.03 15.26
CA LEU A 180 -9.18 -13.15 14.11
C LEU A 180 -8.60 -11.79 14.54
N TYR A 181 -9.17 -11.18 15.57
CA TYR A 181 -8.69 -9.91 16.10
C TYR A 181 -7.27 -10.03 16.67
N GLY A 182 -7.00 -11.07 17.46
CA GLY A 182 -5.66 -11.35 17.98
C GLY A 182 -4.63 -11.56 16.87
N LYS A 183 -4.98 -12.31 15.82
CA LYS A 183 -4.11 -12.53 14.65
C LYS A 183 -3.88 -11.25 13.84
N LEU A 184 -4.88 -10.39 13.74
CA LEU A 184 -4.72 -9.08 13.10
C LEU A 184 -3.76 -8.19 13.90
N LEU A 185 -3.91 -8.10 15.21
CA LEU A 185 -3.01 -7.33 16.08
C LEU A 185 -1.57 -7.83 15.96
N GLU A 186 -1.35 -9.15 16.05
CA GLU A 186 -0.03 -9.76 15.89
C GLU A 186 0.65 -9.36 14.57
N ARG A 187 -0.13 -9.24 13.48
CA ARG A 187 0.37 -8.80 12.17
C ARG A 187 0.66 -7.31 12.12
N LEU A 188 -0.20 -6.49 12.70
CA LEU A 188 0.00 -5.04 12.75
C LEU A 188 1.25 -4.69 13.56
N ASP A 189 1.48 -5.35 14.69
CA ASP A 189 2.67 -5.17 15.52
C ASP A 189 3.94 -5.57 14.78
N ARG A 190 3.88 -6.66 13.98
CA ARG A 190 5.00 -7.13 13.14
C ARG A 190 5.39 -6.12 12.06
N GLU A 191 4.43 -5.40 11.50
CA GLU A 191 4.66 -4.36 10.47
C GLU A 191 5.01 -2.98 11.10
N GLY A 192 5.21 -2.90 12.41
CA GLY A 192 5.57 -1.65 13.10
C GLY A 192 4.40 -0.69 13.31
N GLY A 193 3.16 -1.15 13.14
CA GLY A 193 1.94 -0.38 13.42
C GLY A 193 1.72 -0.08 14.91
N GLY A 194 2.49 -0.72 15.78
CA GLY A 194 2.50 -0.51 17.21
C GLY A 194 3.36 0.67 17.64
N HIS A 195 2.95 1.90 17.34
CA HIS A 195 3.16 2.92 18.36
C HIS A 195 2.33 2.43 19.55
N ARG A 196 3.02 1.97 20.61
CA ARG A 196 2.43 1.89 21.94
C ARG A 196 1.73 3.22 22.17
N CYS A 197 0.41 3.27 21.99
CA CYS A 197 -0.43 4.22 22.69
C CYS A 197 0.01 4.06 24.14
N GLY A 198 0.77 5.04 24.63
CA GLY A 198 1.25 5.06 25.99
C GLY A 198 0.04 4.82 26.89
N ALA A 199 -0.01 3.64 27.50
CA ALA A 199 -0.72 3.51 28.74
C ALA A 199 0.07 4.37 29.74
N ARG A 200 -0.46 5.57 29.97
CA ARG A 200 -0.07 6.62 30.91
C ARG A 200 1.02 7.58 30.45
#